data_AF-A0A7Y6UFK0-F1
#
_entry.id   AF-A0A7Y6UFK0-F1
#
_cell.length_a   1.000
_cell.length_b   1.000
_cell.length_c   1.000
_cell.angle_alpha   90.00
_cell.angle_beta   90.00
_cell.angle_gamma   90.00
#
_symmetry.space_group_name_H-M   'P 1'
#
loop_
_entity.id
_entity.type
_entity.pdbx_description
1 polymer ?
#
loop_
_entity_poly.entity_id
_entity_poly.type
_entity_poly.pdbx_seq_one_letter_code
_entity_poly.pdbx_strand_id
1 'polypeptide(L)'
;MTRTTLSFALAALLALAACKKQEGPQVAFLLSTLQEERYQKDVKYFEAHAKELGLRTVTLAADNDNAKQIAQVEDVLTQGAKILVIQPTDSQAASAYVRLAHEKGAKVIAYDRAIVAPDLDYYVSHDSYRVGVLQAQAALRATNNRGKYVILSGQAGHSVATEITRGYKDTLAPYIARGEIEIVLEQNHSSWSPEQALRTVEDALTRSNNHIDAILANNSGMARGAVKAVSDAGLDHVFIAGADADAANVDFVCQGKQ
;
A
#
# COMPACT_ATOMS: atom_id res chain seq x y z
N MET A 1 68.36 -34.58 46.89
CA MET A 1 68.12 -33.21 47.40
C MET A 1 67.92 -32.31 46.17
N THR A 2 66.66 -32.09 45.73
CA THR A 2 65.82 -30.87 45.94
C THR A 2 66.35 -29.67 45.15
N ARG A 3 65.67 -28.99 44.21
CA ARG A 3 64.26 -28.59 43.93
C ARG A 3 64.16 -28.28 42.42
N THR A 4 63.18 -28.72 41.62
CA THR A 4 61.81 -28.20 41.42
C THR A 4 61.64 -26.67 41.42
N THR A 5 61.52 -26.08 40.24
CA THR A 5 60.77 -24.83 40.01
C THR A 5 59.96 -24.96 38.73
N LEU A 6 58.65 -25.18 38.93
CA LEU A 6 57.57 -24.94 37.97
C LEU A 6 57.41 -23.43 37.80
N SER A 7 57.35 -22.94 36.56
CA SER A 7 56.77 -21.63 36.25
C SER A 7 55.44 -21.81 35.54
N PHE A 8 54.39 -21.34 36.22
CA PHE A 8 53.01 -21.12 35.76
C PHE A 8 53.00 -20.20 34.52
N ALA A 9 52.34 -20.59 33.43
CA ALA A 9 50.93 -20.31 33.12
C ALA A 9 50.59 -18.80 33.03
N LEU A 10 50.20 -18.34 31.84
CA LEU A 10 48.83 -17.89 31.54
C LEU A 10 48.80 -17.34 30.10
N ALA A 11 48.48 -18.19 29.13
CA ALA A 11 48.03 -17.73 27.82
C ALA A 11 46.67 -17.07 28.03
N ALA A 12 46.62 -15.74 27.97
CA ALA A 12 45.38 -15.00 27.91
C ALA A 12 44.69 -15.33 26.58
N LEU A 13 43.81 -16.34 26.60
CA LEU A 13 42.73 -16.45 25.64
C LEU A 13 41.88 -15.18 25.80
N LEU A 14 42.18 -14.16 24.99
CA LEU A 14 41.16 -13.23 24.56
C LEU A 14 40.13 -14.08 23.81
N ALA A 15 39.10 -14.51 24.53
CA ALA A 15 37.84 -14.87 23.94
C ALA A 15 37.39 -13.64 23.13
N LEU A 16 37.68 -13.67 21.83
CA LEU A 16 36.90 -12.96 20.84
C LEU A 16 35.45 -13.30 21.17
N ALA A 17 34.75 -12.37 21.81
CA ALA A 17 33.32 -12.38 21.86
C ALA A 17 32.87 -12.48 20.41
N ALA A 18 32.50 -13.70 20.01
CA ALA A 18 31.91 -13.96 18.73
C ALA A 18 30.79 -12.94 18.58
N CYS A 19 30.92 -12.08 17.57
CA CYS A 19 29.84 -11.27 17.07
C CYS A 19 28.67 -12.25 16.87
N LYS A 20 27.69 -12.26 17.78
CA LYS A 20 26.50 -13.10 17.65
C LYS A 20 25.84 -12.67 16.36
N LYS A 21 26.09 -13.43 15.30
CA LYS A 21 25.38 -13.33 14.02
C LYS A 21 23.90 -13.35 14.39
N GLN A 22 23.13 -12.40 13.88
CA GLN A 22 21.73 -12.22 14.26
C GLN A 22 20.96 -13.52 13.92
N GLU A 23 20.74 -14.36 14.91
CA GLU A 23 20.17 -15.70 14.78
C GLU A 23 18.66 -15.61 15.01
N GLY A 24 17.93 -15.49 13.90
CA GLY A 24 16.47 -15.55 13.86
C GLY A 24 15.97 -16.06 12.50
N PRO A 25 14.73 -16.59 12.43
CA PRO A 25 14.09 -16.92 11.17
C PRO A 25 14.12 -15.72 10.21
N GLN A 26 14.31 -16.00 8.92
CA GLN A 26 14.27 -14.96 7.89
C GLN A 26 12.83 -14.72 7.46
N VAL A 27 12.42 -13.46 7.51
CA VAL A 27 11.14 -12.97 7.00
C VAL A 27 11.41 -12.07 5.81
N ALA A 28 10.81 -12.38 4.67
CA ALA A 28 10.90 -11.53 3.49
C ALA A 28 9.71 -10.56 3.48
N PHE A 29 9.97 -9.27 3.28
CA PHE A 29 8.95 -8.27 3.04
C PHE A 29 9.02 -7.83 1.57
N LEU A 30 8.08 -8.33 0.78
CA LEU A 30 8.07 -8.17 -0.68
C LEU A 30 6.97 -7.19 -1.04
N LEU A 31 7.38 -5.99 -1.45
CA LEU A 31 6.46 -4.91 -1.80
C LEU A 31 6.29 -4.80 -3.31
N SER A 32 5.12 -4.33 -3.72
CA SER A 32 4.88 -4.03 -5.14
C SER A 32 5.72 -2.83 -5.60
N THR A 33 5.85 -1.80 -4.77
CA THR A 33 6.55 -0.55 -5.10
C THR A 33 6.99 0.19 -3.83
N LEU A 34 8.00 1.05 -3.95
CA LEU A 34 8.39 2.04 -2.93
C LEU A 34 8.17 3.50 -3.39
N GLN A 35 7.52 3.68 -4.52
CA GLN A 35 7.22 5.01 -5.07
C GLN A 35 6.20 5.77 -4.21
N GLU A 36 5.30 5.06 -3.52
CA GLU A 36 4.30 5.64 -2.63
C GLU A 36 4.91 5.87 -1.23
N GLU A 37 4.73 7.07 -0.67
CA GLU A 37 5.27 7.49 0.63
C GLU A 37 4.87 6.51 1.75
N ARG A 38 3.62 6.03 1.70
CA ARG A 38 3.09 5.01 2.60
C ARG A 38 4.03 3.80 2.74
N TYR A 39 4.47 3.18 1.66
CA TYR A 39 5.26 1.95 1.77
C TYR A 39 6.68 2.20 2.29
N GLN A 40 7.21 3.41 2.13
CA GLN A 40 8.47 3.79 2.77
C GLN A 40 8.31 3.86 4.30
N LYS A 41 7.14 4.30 4.81
CA LYS A 41 6.82 4.25 6.24
C LYS A 41 6.63 2.80 6.71
N ASP A 42 5.89 2.01 5.95
CA ASP A 42 5.63 0.60 6.27
C ASP A 42 6.93 -0.19 6.40
N VAL A 43 7.90 -0.02 5.49
CA VAL A 43 9.23 -0.64 5.60
C VAL A 43 9.92 -0.27 6.91
N LYS A 44 9.95 1.02 7.26
CA LYS A 44 10.60 1.47 8.50
C LYS A 44 9.97 0.84 9.74
N TYR A 45 8.64 0.79 9.80
CA TYR A 45 7.94 0.19 10.93
C TYR A 45 8.13 -1.33 10.98
N PHE A 46 8.03 -1.99 9.83
CA PHE A 46 8.22 -3.43 9.70
C PHE A 46 9.61 -3.86 10.16
N GLU A 47 10.66 -3.21 9.63
CA GLU A 47 12.04 -3.57 9.95
C GLU A 47 12.42 -3.24 11.39
N ALA A 48 11.94 -2.11 11.94
CA ALA A 48 12.15 -1.78 13.34
C ALA A 48 11.55 -2.85 14.26
N HIS A 49 10.29 -3.23 14.03
CA HIS A 49 9.62 -4.21 14.88
C HIS A 49 10.19 -5.63 14.69
N ALA A 50 10.51 -6.02 13.46
CA ALA A 50 11.17 -7.30 13.19
C ALA A 50 12.53 -7.40 13.92
N LYS A 51 13.29 -6.30 13.98
CA LYS A 51 14.55 -6.23 14.74
C LYS A 51 14.33 -6.39 16.24
N GLU A 52 13.30 -5.76 16.81
CA GLU A 52 12.92 -5.93 18.24
C GLU A 52 12.59 -7.39 18.57
N LEU A 53 11.97 -8.10 17.63
CA LEU A 53 11.65 -9.53 17.74
C LEU A 53 12.84 -10.46 17.44
N GLY A 54 14.02 -9.91 17.11
CA GLY A 54 15.21 -10.70 16.77
C GLY A 54 15.13 -11.41 15.40
N LEU A 55 14.20 -11.00 14.53
CA LEU A 55 14.04 -11.55 13.18
C LEU A 55 15.10 -10.96 12.23
N ARG A 56 15.43 -11.73 11.18
CA ARG A 56 16.19 -11.22 10.03
C ARG A 56 15.22 -10.84 8.93
N THR A 57 15.33 -9.63 8.40
CA THR A 57 14.47 -9.16 7.31
C THR A 57 15.22 -9.10 5.97
N VAL A 58 14.50 -9.42 4.90
CA VAL A 58 14.91 -9.08 3.53
C VAL A 58 13.76 -8.30 2.91
N THR A 59 13.98 -7.01 2.64
CA THR A 59 12.98 -6.13 2.04
C THR A 59 13.30 -5.92 0.57
N LEU A 60 12.35 -6.21 -0.31
CA LEU A 60 12.51 -6.04 -1.75
C LEU A 60 11.27 -5.35 -2.33
N ALA A 61 11.45 -4.57 -3.39
CA ALA A 61 10.38 -3.94 -4.14
C ALA A 61 10.43 -4.36 -5.61
N ALA A 62 9.27 -4.65 -6.17
CA ALA A 62 9.13 -5.16 -7.53
C ALA A 62 8.92 -4.06 -8.58
N ASP A 63 8.83 -2.79 -8.20
CA ASP A 63 8.56 -1.66 -9.09
C ASP A 63 7.33 -1.86 -10.01
N ASN A 64 6.27 -2.48 -9.46
CA ASN A 64 5.05 -2.88 -10.15
C ASN A 64 5.25 -3.94 -11.26
N ASP A 65 6.36 -4.68 -11.26
CA ASP A 65 6.65 -5.73 -12.23
C ASP A 65 6.39 -7.13 -11.63
N ASN A 66 5.39 -7.84 -12.20
CA ASN A 66 5.01 -9.19 -11.78
C ASN A 66 6.14 -10.23 -11.96
N ALA A 67 6.92 -10.12 -13.04
CA ALA A 67 8.01 -11.05 -13.34
C ALA A 67 9.20 -10.81 -12.40
N LYS A 68 9.44 -9.56 -12.02
CA LYS A 68 10.40 -9.22 -10.97
C LYS A 68 9.94 -9.75 -9.61
N GLN A 69 8.65 -9.59 -9.27
CA GLN A 69 8.15 -10.04 -7.96
C GLN A 69 8.24 -11.56 -7.81
N ILE A 70 7.92 -12.34 -8.84
CA ILE A 70 8.05 -13.81 -8.75
C ILE A 70 9.51 -14.25 -8.61
N ALA A 71 10.44 -13.62 -9.32
CA ALA A 71 11.87 -13.90 -9.19
C ALA A 71 12.38 -13.57 -7.78
N GLN A 72 11.90 -12.47 -7.17
CA GLN A 72 12.21 -12.11 -5.80
C GLN A 72 11.67 -13.16 -4.80
N VAL A 73 10.45 -13.67 -5.01
CA VAL A 73 9.89 -14.77 -4.19
C VAL A 73 10.77 -16.01 -4.26
N GLU A 74 11.17 -16.44 -5.46
CA GLU A 74 12.02 -17.62 -5.65
C GLU A 74 13.39 -17.45 -4.98
N ASP A 75 14.00 -16.27 -5.09
CA ASP A 75 15.30 -15.96 -4.50
C ASP A 75 15.24 -16.00 -2.97
N VAL A 76 14.27 -15.30 -2.34
CA VAL A 76 14.19 -15.28 -0.87
C VAL A 76 13.83 -16.65 -0.28
N LEU A 77 13.03 -17.45 -0.98
CA LEU A 77 12.75 -18.84 -0.60
C LEU A 77 14.01 -19.72 -0.70
N THR A 78 14.82 -19.53 -1.74
CA THR A 78 16.11 -20.22 -1.91
C THR A 78 17.10 -19.85 -0.80
N GLN A 79 17.08 -18.59 -0.36
CA GLN A 79 17.85 -18.11 0.80
C GLN A 79 17.32 -18.59 2.16
N GLY A 80 16.20 -19.34 2.17
CA GLY A 80 15.66 -19.98 3.36
C GLY A 80 14.70 -19.11 4.16
N ALA A 81 14.07 -18.09 3.55
CA ALA A 81 12.96 -17.36 4.15
C ALA A 81 11.85 -18.34 4.57
N LYS A 82 11.32 -18.18 5.79
CA LYS A 82 10.27 -19.03 6.36
C LYS A 82 8.91 -18.36 6.38
N ILE A 83 8.88 -17.05 6.23
CA ILE A 83 7.67 -16.25 6.13
C ILE A 83 7.87 -15.25 5.00
N LEU A 84 6.91 -15.18 4.09
CA LEU A 84 6.80 -14.14 3.08
C LEU A 84 5.65 -13.23 3.47
N VAL A 85 5.94 -11.96 3.71
CA VAL A 85 4.94 -10.89 3.82
C VAL A 85 4.92 -10.19 2.47
N ILE A 86 3.83 -10.34 1.72
CA ILE A 86 3.79 -9.95 0.31
C ILE A 86 2.66 -8.97 0.07
N GLN A 87 3.00 -7.79 -0.44
CA GLN A 87 2.06 -6.96 -1.16
C GLN A 87 2.13 -7.31 -2.65
N PRO A 88 1.16 -8.04 -3.20
CA PRO A 88 1.21 -8.47 -4.59
C PRO A 88 1.13 -7.30 -5.58
N THR A 89 1.88 -7.40 -6.66
CA THR A 89 1.74 -6.54 -7.86
C THR A 89 0.47 -6.88 -8.66
N ASP A 90 -0.02 -8.12 -8.56
CA ASP A 90 -1.33 -8.55 -9.08
C ASP A 90 -1.98 -9.56 -8.14
N SER A 91 -3.24 -9.32 -7.75
CA SER A 91 -3.92 -10.12 -6.71
C SER A 91 -4.22 -11.56 -7.15
N GLN A 92 -4.40 -11.82 -8.45
CA GLN A 92 -4.71 -13.17 -8.96
C GLN A 92 -3.44 -13.96 -9.30
N ALA A 93 -2.49 -13.33 -10.00
CA ALA A 93 -1.24 -13.96 -10.41
C ALA A 93 -0.40 -14.40 -9.19
N ALA A 94 -0.52 -13.67 -8.07
CA ALA A 94 0.18 -13.99 -6.82
C ALA A 94 -0.23 -15.32 -6.17
N SER A 95 -1.29 -15.99 -6.64
CA SER A 95 -1.60 -17.37 -6.22
C SER A 95 -0.42 -18.33 -6.46
N ALA A 96 0.41 -18.09 -7.47
CA ALA A 96 1.63 -18.85 -7.72
C ALA A 96 2.66 -18.69 -6.59
N TYR A 97 2.71 -17.52 -5.93
CA TYR A 97 3.66 -17.25 -4.85
C TYR A 97 3.34 -18.08 -3.60
N VAL A 98 2.05 -18.21 -3.30
CA VAL A 98 1.53 -19.04 -2.19
C VAL A 98 1.94 -20.50 -2.39
N ARG A 99 1.69 -21.04 -3.59
CA ARG A 99 2.11 -22.41 -3.93
C ARG A 99 3.62 -22.62 -3.78
N LEU A 100 4.45 -21.75 -4.37
CA LEU A 100 5.91 -21.85 -4.30
C LEU A 100 6.43 -21.78 -2.86
N ALA A 101 5.86 -20.91 -2.03
CA ALA A 101 6.23 -20.79 -0.63
C ALA A 101 5.89 -22.07 0.16
N HIS A 102 4.69 -22.62 -0.03
CA HIS A 102 4.26 -23.85 0.62
C HIS A 102 5.12 -25.06 0.24
N GLU A 103 5.50 -25.19 -1.04
CA GLU A 103 6.42 -26.23 -1.52
C GLU A 103 7.80 -26.16 -0.83
N LYS A 104 8.21 -24.97 -0.36
CA LYS A 104 9.45 -24.74 0.38
C LYS A 104 9.26 -24.72 1.90
N GLY A 105 8.05 -25.01 2.38
CA GLY A 105 7.71 -25.02 3.81
C GLY A 105 7.72 -23.62 4.45
N ALA A 106 7.48 -22.57 3.66
CA ALA A 106 7.32 -21.20 4.12
C ALA A 106 5.83 -20.83 4.19
N LYS A 107 5.51 -19.85 5.03
CA LYS A 107 4.16 -19.30 5.20
C LYS A 107 4.00 -17.98 4.43
N VAL A 108 2.80 -17.70 3.94
CA VAL A 108 2.51 -16.47 3.19
C VAL A 108 1.46 -15.62 3.91
N ILE A 109 1.85 -14.38 4.17
CA ILE A 109 0.99 -13.32 4.67
C ILE A 109 0.79 -12.33 3.53
N ALA A 110 -0.41 -12.28 2.97
CA ALA A 110 -0.76 -11.18 2.07
C ALA A 110 -0.82 -9.89 2.90
N TYR A 111 -0.20 -8.83 2.41
CA TYR A 111 -0.11 -7.54 3.08
C TYR A 111 -0.68 -6.46 2.19
N ASP A 112 -1.56 -5.62 2.75
CA ASP A 112 -2.25 -4.52 2.07
C ASP A 112 -3.21 -4.97 0.97
N ARG A 113 -2.74 -5.73 -0.01
CA ARG A 113 -3.52 -6.29 -1.12
C ARG A 113 -3.71 -7.79 -0.90
N ALA A 114 -4.95 -8.24 -1.00
CA ALA A 114 -5.28 -9.65 -0.94
C ALA A 114 -4.62 -10.43 -2.08
N ILE A 115 -4.20 -11.66 -1.79
CA ILE A 115 -3.83 -12.66 -2.78
C ILE A 115 -5.02 -13.61 -2.91
N VAL A 116 -5.51 -13.82 -4.13
CA VAL A 116 -6.61 -14.75 -4.40
C VAL A 116 -6.06 -16.16 -4.49
N ALA A 117 -5.91 -16.80 -3.33
CA ALA A 117 -5.47 -18.19 -3.21
C ALA A 117 -6.28 -18.91 -2.11
N PRO A 118 -6.79 -20.13 -2.37
CA PRO A 118 -7.60 -20.85 -1.40
C PRO A 118 -6.82 -21.31 -0.16
N ASP A 119 -5.50 -21.42 -0.27
CA ASP A 119 -4.58 -21.90 0.76
C ASP A 119 -3.76 -20.79 1.42
N LEU A 120 -4.05 -19.51 1.15
CA LEU A 120 -3.35 -18.37 1.79
C LEU A 120 -3.42 -18.47 3.32
N ASP A 121 -2.27 -18.36 4.01
CA ASP A 121 -2.25 -18.52 5.47
C ASP A 121 -2.89 -17.35 6.21
N TYR A 122 -2.53 -16.11 5.84
CA TYR A 122 -3.03 -14.90 6.48
C TYR A 122 -3.15 -13.73 5.50
N TYR A 123 -4.06 -12.82 5.79
CA TYR A 123 -4.19 -11.54 5.11
C TYR A 123 -4.25 -10.42 6.16
N VAL A 124 -3.32 -9.47 6.05
CA VAL A 124 -3.24 -8.29 6.91
C VAL A 124 -3.49 -7.06 6.04
N SER A 125 -4.61 -6.38 6.29
CA SER A 125 -4.93 -5.12 5.64
C SER A 125 -5.89 -4.29 6.50
N HIS A 126 -6.13 -3.07 6.06
CA HIS A 126 -7.23 -2.25 6.54
C HIS A 126 -8.53 -2.69 5.84
N ASP A 127 -9.68 -2.26 6.37
CA ASP A 127 -10.97 -2.46 5.70
C ASP A 127 -11.11 -1.46 4.54
N SER A 128 -10.61 -1.86 3.37
CA SER A 128 -10.62 -1.05 2.15
C SER A 128 -12.05 -0.67 1.70
N TYR A 129 -13.03 -1.56 1.87
CA TYR A 129 -14.43 -1.24 1.58
C TYR A 129 -14.92 -0.11 2.48
N ARG A 130 -14.63 -0.21 3.79
CA ARG A 130 -15.01 0.81 4.75
C ARG A 130 -14.33 2.15 4.50
N VAL A 131 -13.09 2.18 4.03
CA VAL A 131 -12.43 3.42 3.57
C VAL A 131 -13.27 4.08 2.47
N GLY A 132 -13.68 3.30 1.47
CA GLY A 132 -14.56 3.76 0.40
C GLY A 132 -15.87 4.36 0.92
N VAL A 133 -16.55 3.63 1.80
CA VAL A 133 -17.81 4.09 2.42
C VAL A 133 -17.61 5.41 3.18
N LEU A 134 -16.55 5.53 3.97
CA LEU A 134 -16.29 6.73 4.77
C LEU A 134 -16.04 7.97 3.90
N GLN A 135 -15.23 7.82 2.84
CA GLN A 135 -14.94 8.89 1.89
C GLN A 135 -16.19 9.33 1.13
N ALA A 136 -16.99 8.39 0.61
CA ALA A 136 -18.24 8.70 -0.07
C ALA A 136 -19.28 9.36 0.86
N GLN A 137 -19.39 8.90 2.11
CA GLN A 137 -20.23 9.54 3.12
C GLN A 137 -19.79 10.97 3.45
N ALA A 138 -18.48 11.24 3.47
CA ALA A 138 -17.97 12.59 3.68
C ALA A 138 -18.33 13.51 2.50
N ALA A 139 -18.17 13.03 1.26
CA ALA A 139 -18.59 13.78 0.07
C ALA A 139 -20.09 14.05 0.06
N LEU A 140 -20.92 13.05 0.35
CA LEU A 140 -22.38 13.21 0.48
C LEU A 140 -22.76 14.31 1.48
N ARG A 141 -22.10 14.37 2.64
CA ARG A 141 -22.34 15.44 3.61
C ARG A 141 -21.90 16.81 3.08
N ALA A 142 -20.75 16.89 2.44
CA ALA A 142 -20.20 18.14 1.92
C ALA A 142 -21.08 18.76 0.81
N THR A 143 -21.67 17.92 -0.03
CA THR A 143 -22.45 18.36 -1.19
C THR A 143 -23.97 18.36 -0.96
N ASN A 144 -24.41 18.12 0.28
CA ASN A 144 -25.83 17.95 0.61
C ASN A 144 -26.53 16.87 -0.24
N ASN A 145 -25.83 15.74 -0.42
CA ASN A 145 -26.29 14.54 -1.13
C ASN A 145 -26.55 14.72 -2.64
N ARG A 146 -26.03 15.77 -3.26
CA ARG A 146 -26.31 16.13 -4.65
C ARG A 146 -25.05 16.53 -5.40
N GLY A 147 -25.10 16.49 -6.72
CA GLY A 147 -24.09 17.11 -7.58
C GLY A 147 -23.33 16.13 -8.46
N LYS A 148 -22.25 16.65 -9.05
CA LYS A 148 -21.42 15.98 -10.05
C LYS A 148 -20.12 15.48 -9.43
N TYR A 149 -19.90 14.18 -9.58
CA TYR A 149 -18.83 13.45 -8.91
C TYR A 149 -17.85 12.87 -9.92
N VAL A 150 -16.58 12.80 -9.52
CA VAL A 150 -15.52 12.07 -10.23
C VAL A 150 -14.98 10.97 -9.33
N ILE A 151 -14.76 9.78 -9.89
CA ILE A 151 -14.17 8.64 -9.19
C ILE A 151 -12.81 8.32 -9.80
N LEU A 152 -11.76 8.43 -8.97
CA LEU A 152 -10.38 8.12 -9.32
C LEU A 152 -9.97 6.80 -8.68
N SER A 153 -10.14 5.72 -9.43
CA SER A 153 -9.85 4.36 -8.99
C SER A 153 -8.39 4.02 -9.20
N GLY A 154 -7.80 3.23 -8.30
CA GLY A 154 -6.44 2.72 -8.43
C GLY A 154 -6.28 1.71 -9.56
N GLN A 155 -5.11 1.08 -9.63
CA GLN A 155 -4.78 0.11 -10.69
C GLN A 155 -5.75 -1.08 -10.69
N ALA A 156 -6.24 -1.44 -11.88
CA ALA A 156 -7.06 -2.64 -12.06
C ALA A 156 -6.27 -3.91 -11.67
N GLY A 157 -6.96 -4.88 -11.08
CA GLY A 157 -6.33 -6.10 -10.54
C GLY A 157 -5.76 -5.96 -9.13
N HIS A 158 -5.79 -4.75 -8.54
CA HIS A 158 -5.47 -4.54 -7.13
C HIS A 158 -6.75 -4.62 -6.28
N SER A 159 -6.80 -5.59 -5.37
CA SER A 159 -7.94 -5.80 -4.45
C SER A 159 -8.34 -4.52 -3.69
N VAL A 160 -7.37 -3.73 -3.20
CA VAL A 160 -7.65 -2.47 -2.49
C VAL A 160 -8.38 -1.44 -3.37
N ALA A 161 -8.01 -1.30 -4.65
CA ALA A 161 -8.68 -0.38 -5.59
C ALA A 161 -10.14 -0.82 -5.82
N THR A 162 -10.33 -2.12 -6.03
CA THR A 162 -11.65 -2.74 -6.20
C THR A 162 -12.53 -2.49 -4.98
N GLU A 163 -12.01 -2.74 -3.78
CA GLU A 163 -12.78 -2.68 -2.54
C GLU A 163 -13.15 -1.24 -2.15
N ILE A 164 -12.21 -0.28 -2.25
CA ILE A 164 -12.50 1.14 -2.00
C ILE A 164 -13.55 1.65 -2.99
N THR A 165 -13.37 1.35 -4.28
CA THR A 165 -14.29 1.80 -5.34
C THR A 165 -15.66 1.15 -5.18
N ARG A 166 -15.74 -0.12 -4.76
CA ARG A 166 -17.01 -0.76 -4.39
C ARG A 166 -17.70 -0.01 -3.24
N GLY A 167 -16.94 0.37 -2.22
CA GLY A 167 -17.43 1.21 -1.12
C GLY A 167 -18.03 2.53 -1.58
N TYR A 168 -17.42 3.19 -2.58
CA TYR A 168 -18.03 4.39 -3.20
C TYR A 168 -19.36 4.06 -3.86
N LYS A 169 -19.36 3.07 -4.76
CA LYS A 169 -20.49 2.77 -5.63
C LYS A 169 -21.71 2.33 -4.83
N ASP A 170 -21.53 1.45 -3.85
CA ASP A 170 -22.61 1.01 -2.98
C ASP A 170 -23.20 2.16 -2.17
N THR A 171 -22.34 3.06 -1.68
CA THR A 171 -22.77 4.22 -0.87
C THR A 171 -23.52 5.26 -1.71
N LEU A 172 -23.07 5.51 -2.95
CA LEU A 172 -23.67 6.50 -3.85
C LEU A 172 -24.88 5.98 -4.62
N ALA A 173 -25.02 4.66 -4.80
CA ALA A 173 -26.06 4.04 -5.62
C ALA A 173 -27.49 4.55 -5.35
N PRO A 174 -27.95 4.74 -4.09
CA PRO A 174 -29.29 5.26 -3.84
C PRO A 174 -29.52 6.69 -4.34
N TYR A 175 -28.48 7.53 -4.33
CA TYR A 175 -28.54 8.93 -4.76
C TYR A 175 -28.46 9.04 -6.28
N ILE A 176 -27.64 8.20 -6.90
CA ILE A 176 -27.58 8.06 -8.36
C ILE A 176 -28.93 7.58 -8.91
N ALA A 177 -29.54 6.58 -8.28
CA ALA A 177 -30.85 6.06 -8.71
C ALA A 177 -31.98 7.10 -8.62
N ARG A 178 -31.85 8.11 -7.73
CA ARG A 178 -32.78 9.24 -7.63
C ARG A 178 -32.44 10.42 -8.54
N GLY A 179 -31.33 10.34 -9.29
CA GLY A 179 -30.84 11.43 -10.12
C GLY A 179 -30.27 12.62 -9.32
N GLU A 180 -29.95 12.41 -8.05
CA GLU A 180 -29.37 13.44 -7.18
C GLU A 180 -27.87 13.58 -7.41
N ILE A 181 -27.20 12.47 -7.75
CA ILE A 181 -25.77 12.43 -8.06
C ILE A 181 -25.56 11.94 -9.48
N GLU A 182 -24.68 12.63 -10.20
CA GLU A 182 -24.17 12.25 -11.51
C GLU A 182 -22.69 11.90 -11.38
N ILE A 183 -22.28 10.73 -11.86
CA ILE A 183 -20.86 10.40 -12.02
C ILE A 183 -20.42 10.90 -13.39
N VAL A 184 -19.67 12.00 -13.42
CA VAL A 184 -19.17 12.62 -14.67
C VAL A 184 -18.10 11.74 -15.31
N LEU A 185 -17.22 11.16 -14.48
CA LEU A 185 -16.16 10.27 -14.93
C LEU A 185 -15.74 9.31 -13.81
N GLU A 186 -15.55 8.04 -14.17
CA GLU A 186 -14.95 7.00 -13.33
C GLU A 186 -13.84 6.35 -14.14
N GLN A 187 -12.62 6.28 -13.60
CA GLN A 187 -11.47 5.72 -14.31
C GLN A 187 -10.48 5.03 -13.38
N ASN A 188 -9.91 3.90 -13.84
CA ASN A 188 -8.75 3.26 -13.21
C ASN A 188 -7.44 3.89 -13.68
N HIS A 189 -6.48 4.03 -12.76
CA HIS A 189 -5.20 4.69 -13.01
C HIS A 189 -4.05 3.71 -12.81
N SER A 190 -3.30 3.44 -13.88
CA SER A 190 -2.14 2.54 -13.82
C SER A 190 -1.08 3.11 -12.89
N SER A 191 -0.48 2.24 -12.08
CA SER A 191 0.53 2.59 -11.07
C SER A 191 0.08 3.68 -10.08
N TRP A 192 -1.23 3.86 -9.89
CA TRP A 192 -1.78 4.86 -8.95
C TRP A 192 -1.28 6.29 -9.24
N SER A 193 -1.05 6.59 -10.52
CA SER A 193 -0.34 7.81 -10.96
C SER A 193 -1.11 9.10 -10.67
N PRO A 194 -0.50 10.05 -9.93
CA PRO A 194 -1.03 11.40 -9.75
C PRO A 194 -1.22 12.16 -11.08
N GLU A 195 -0.33 11.95 -12.05
CA GLU A 195 -0.37 12.63 -13.35
C GLU A 195 -1.53 12.13 -14.21
N GLN A 196 -1.84 10.83 -14.15
CA GLN A 196 -3.03 10.30 -14.82
C GLN A 196 -4.30 10.81 -14.14
N ALA A 197 -4.34 10.82 -12.79
CA ALA A 197 -5.46 11.35 -12.02
C ALA A 197 -5.74 12.82 -12.34
N LEU A 198 -4.69 13.65 -12.43
CA LEU A 198 -4.77 15.04 -12.86
C LEU A 198 -5.47 15.16 -14.23
N ARG A 199 -5.01 14.40 -15.24
CA ARG A 199 -5.59 14.43 -16.59
C ARG A 199 -7.05 13.98 -16.61
N THR A 200 -7.40 12.97 -15.83
CA THR A 200 -8.78 12.51 -15.69
C THR A 200 -9.67 13.59 -15.09
N VAL A 201 -9.18 14.35 -14.10
CA VAL A 201 -9.94 15.48 -13.54
C VAL A 201 -10.05 16.63 -14.55
N GLU A 202 -9.00 16.98 -15.29
CA GLU A 202 -9.06 17.99 -16.36
C GLU A 202 -10.11 17.64 -17.44
N ASP A 203 -10.18 16.37 -17.85
CA ASP A 203 -11.21 15.89 -18.78
C ASP A 203 -12.61 15.97 -18.17
N ALA A 204 -12.78 15.55 -16.91
CA ALA A 204 -14.06 15.67 -16.20
C ALA A 204 -14.51 17.13 -16.07
N LEU A 205 -13.60 18.06 -15.76
CA LEU A 205 -13.86 19.50 -15.71
C LEU A 205 -14.30 20.02 -17.09
N THR A 206 -13.62 19.62 -18.16
CA THR A 206 -14.00 19.99 -19.53
C THR A 206 -15.41 19.50 -19.89
N ARG A 207 -15.72 18.23 -19.61
CA ARG A 207 -17.04 17.61 -19.90
C ARG A 207 -18.18 18.23 -19.11
N SER A 208 -17.89 18.70 -17.90
CA SER A 208 -18.88 19.28 -17.00
C SER A 208 -18.95 20.79 -17.08
N ASN A 209 -18.14 21.45 -17.92
CA ASN A 209 -17.97 22.90 -17.94
C ASN A 209 -17.62 23.45 -16.55
N ASN A 210 -16.62 22.84 -15.90
CA ASN A 210 -16.12 23.12 -14.55
C ASN A 210 -17.16 22.91 -13.42
N HIS A 211 -18.26 22.22 -13.69
CA HIS A 211 -19.27 21.89 -12.68
C HIS A 211 -18.97 20.51 -12.08
N ILE A 212 -18.08 20.44 -11.10
CA ILE A 212 -17.80 19.24 -10.29
C ILE A 212 -17.94 19.63 -8.82
N ASP A 213 -18.65 18.82 -8.04
CA ASP A 213 -18.89 19.07 -6.62
C ASP A 213 -18.00 18.21 -5.73
N ALA A 214 -17.65 17.00 -6.19
CA ALA A 214 -16.81 16.09 -5.42
C ALA A 214 -15.91 15.20 -6.29
N ILE A 215 -14.72 14.89 -5.77
CA ILE A 215 -13.77 13.95 -6.36
C ILE A 215 -13.39 12.92 -5.29
N LEU A 216 -13.57 11.65 -5.59
CA LEU A 216 -13.23 10.52 -4.71
C LEU A 216 -12.00 9.81 -5.25
N ALA A 217 -10.86 9.93 -4.57
CA ALA A 217 -9.62 9.26 -4.94
C ALA A 217 -9.26 8.13 -3.96
N ASN A 218 -8.89 6.97 -4.50
CA ASN A 218 -8.55 5.82 -3.67
C ASN A 218 -7.29 6.01 -2.80
N ASN A 219 -6.40 6.98 -3.10
CA ASN A 219 -5.14 7.18 -2.36
C ASN A 219 -4.72 8.67 -2.31
N SER A 220 -3.69 8.97 -1.49
CA SER A 220 -3.15 10.33 -1.34
C SER A 220 -2.58 10.90 -2.64
N GLY A 221 -1.82 10.10 -3.41
CA GLY A 221 -1.18 10.54 -4.65
C GLY A 221 -2.16 11.04 -5.70
N MET A 222 -3.21 10.25 -5.98
CA MET A 222 -4.25 10.65 -6.94
C MET A 222 -5.07 11.84 -6.43
N ALA A 223 -5.31 11.94 -5.12
CA ALA A 223 -5.94 13.13 -4.53
C ALA A 223 -5.10 14.40 -4.77
N ARG A 224 -3.76 14.32 -4.69
CA ARG A 224 -2.90 15.48 -5.03
C ARG A 224 -3.02 15.88 -6.51
N GLY A 225 -3.13 14.90 -7.41
CA GLY A 225 -3.41 15.15 -8.83
C GLY A 225 -4.73 15.90 -9.02
N ALA A 226 -5.78 15.49 -8.30
CA ALA A 226 -7.08 16.16 -8.30
C ALA A 226 -7.01 17.60 -7.74
N VAL A 227 -6.37 17.79 -6.58
CA VAL A 227 -6.17 19.12 -5.97
C VAL A 227 -5.49 20.06 -6.95
N LYS A 228 -4.46 19.57 -7.66
CA LYS A 228 -3.76 20.38 -8.67
C LYS A 228 -4.67 20.77 -9.83
N ALA A 229 -5.40 19.83 -10.42
CA ALA A 229 -6.32 20.13 -11.54
C ALA A 229 -7.40 21.15 -11.15
N VAL A 230 -8.01 20.97 -9.98
CA VAL A 230 -9.04 21.87 -9.43
C VAL A 230 -8.46 23.27 -9.15
N SER A 231 -7.25 23.33 -8.56
CA SER A 231 -6.57 24.60 -8.28
C SER A 231 -6.19 25.35 -9.57
N ASP A 232 -5.67 24.65 -10.58
CA ASP A 232 -5.29 25.24 -11.87
C ASP A 232 -6.53 25.78 -12.62
N ALA A 233 -7.70 25.16 -12.42
CA ALA A 233 -8.98 25.64 -12.94
C ALA A 233 -9.59 26.79 -12.12
N GLY A 234 -8.95 27.21 -11.03
CA GLY A 234 -9.42 28.29 -10.17
C GLY A 234 -10.66 27.94 -9.35
N LEU A 235 -10.87 26.65 -9.06
CA LEU A 235 -12.00 26.17 -8.27
C LEU A 235 -11.55 25.95 -6.81
N ASP A 236 -12.38 26.39 -5.86
CA ASP A 236 -12.11 26.30 -4.41
C ASP A 236 -13.22 25.59 -3.62
N HIS A 237 -14.31 25.19 -4.29
CA HIS A 237 -15.50 24.61 -3.68
C HIS A 237 -15.58 23.08 -3.81
N VAL A 238 -14.70 22.46 -4.60
CA VAL A 238 -14.75 21.02 -4.90
C VAL A 238 -14.28 20.23 -3.69
N PHE A 239 -15.12 19.33 -3.18
CA PHE A 239 -14.72 18.41 -2.12
C PHE A 239 -13.82 17.31 -2.68
N ILE A 240 -12.68 17.02 -2.04
CA ILE A 240 -11.76 15.98 -2.53
C ILE A 240 -11.48 14.97 -1.41
N ALA A 241 -11.78 13.70 -1.62
CA ALA A 241 -11.40 12.64 -0.69
C ALA A 241 -10.15 11.89 -1.16
N GLY A 242 -9.29 11.53 -0.21
CA GLY A 242 -8.10 10.69 -0.41
C GLY A 242 -7.86 9.75 0.79
N ALA A 243 -6.89 8.86 0.69
CA ALA A 243 -6.50 7.92 1.75
C ALA A 243 -5.02 8.10 2.13
N ASP A 244 -4.46 7.24 2.98
CA ASP A 244 -3.04 7.17 3.42
C ASP A 244 -2.53 8.25 4.39
N ALA A 245 -3.10 9.45 4.36
CA ALA A 245 -2.64 10.60 5.14
C ALA A 245 -1.14 10.91 4.90
N ASP A 246 -0.71 10.95 3.63
CA ASP A 246 0.59 11.52 3.25
C ASP A 246 0.68 12.96 3.75
N ALA A 247 1.87 13.40 4.16
CA ALA A 247 2.04 14.68 4.86
C ALA A 247 1.48 15.86 4.04
N ALA A 248 1.74 15.88 2.73
CA ALA A 248 1.24 16.92 1.83
C ALA A 248 -0.30 16.96 1.76
N ASN A 249 -0.98 15.81 1.86
CA ASN A 249 -2.44 15.75 1.84
C ASN A 249 -3.03 16.20 3.18
N VAL A 250 -2.36 15.92 4.31
CA VAL A 250 -2.74 16.49 5.60
C VAL A 250 -2.67 18.02 5.56
N ASP A 251 -1.60 18.57 4.95
CA ASP A 251 -1.49 20.03 4.76
C ASP A 251 -2.62 20.59 3.88
N PHE A 252 -3.04 19.87 2.84
CA PHE A 252 -4.19 20.27 2.02
C PHE A 252 -5.51 20.27 2.79
N VAL A 253 -5.74 19.28 3.65
CA VAL A 253 -6.92 19.27 4.54
C VAL A 253 -6.89 20.47 5.49
N CYS A 254 -5.73 20.77 6.09
CA CYS A 254 -5.57 21.96 6.94
C CYS A 254 -5.81 23.29 6.20
N GLN A 255 -5.52 23.33 4.90
CA GLN A 255 -5.74 24.50 4.03
C GLN A 255 -7.17 24.56 3.45
N GLY A 256 -8.01 23.55 3.68
CA GLY A 256 -9.34 23.45 3.05
C GLY A 256 -9.29 23.17 1.54
N LYS A 257 -8.18 22.63 1.03
CA LYS A 257 -8.02 22.22 -0.38
C LYS A 257 -8.42 20.76 -0.63
N GLN A 258 -8.65 20.01 0.44
CA GLN A 258 -9.05 18.61 0.45
C GLN A 258 -10.03 18.38 1.61
#